data_AF-A0A178D8H9-F1
#
_entry.id   AF-A0A178D8H9-F1
#
_cell.length_a   1.000
_cell.length_b   1.000
_cell.length_c   1.000
_cell.angle_alpha   90.00
_cell.angle_beta   90.00
_cell.angle_gamma   90.00
#
_symmetry.space_group_name_H-M   'P 1'
#
loop_
_entity.id
_entity.type
_entity.pdbx_description
1 polymer ?
#
loop_
_entity_poly.entity_id
_entity_poly.type
_entity_poly.pdbx_seq_one_letter_code
_entity_poly.pdbx_strand_id
1 'polypeptide(L)'
;MSSWAKTSDRSGIWSYVPFTSPPRRRSVSSGLPRATVNNTPWDPFEKTNRQTSGSGASQPSILESVYNAWMTQSRQARYFKTGGVLALIIVLYWFLSGGNEATYGSVPDVYTPANSPTSRCTKPYDPSRPLVQYAIMIDAGSTGSRIHVYKFNNCGPTPELENEEFKMTEKRPEGSGLSSYKTDAEGAARSLDPLMEVAMTSVPNEYKSCTPVAVKATAGLRLLGDEMSAKILEAVRHRLETHYPFPVVSREKGGVEIMKGEDEGVFAWITTNYLLGKIGGPDDTPTAAIFDLGGGSTQIVFQPTFKNSPHGGMPQKMEEGDHKYNLKFGGREFELYQHSHLGYGLMSARKALHQLVLDRMHKQNPDSKAWLSKPIPNSCITPGVQKKVVVEMPADHPLSGEHTVIMEGPADAIPAQCRALAEAILYKDKACTLAPCSFNGVHQPSLEKTFAREDVYIFSYFYDRTHDLGMPESFTLRELQDLTARVCGGEESWDAFAGIEGALDDLRERPEWCLDLNFMSALLHTGYEMPIDREVKIAKKIKGNELGWCLGASLPLLEKESGWQCRIKEVT
;
A
#
# COMPACT_ATOMS: atom_id res chain seq x y z
N MET A 1 19.37 21.89 -30.84
CA MET A 1 20.75 21.66 -30.34
C MET A 1 20.73 21.96 -28.84
N SER A 2 20.30 21.08 -27.93
CA SER A 2 20.85 19.78 -27.48
C SER A 2 22.16 19.89 -26.70
N SER A 3 22.08 19.73 -25.38
CA SER A 3 23.14 19.30 -24.45
C SER A 3 22.42 18.86 -23.16
N TRP A 4 21.89 17.64 -23.06
CA TRP A 4 22.55 16.40 -22.60
C TRP A 4 23.41 16.59 -21.33
N ALA A 5 22.75 16.69 -20.17
CA ALA A 5 23.31 16.29 -18.89
C ALA A 5 22.94 14.83 -18.65
N LYS A 6 23.94 13.93 -18.72
CA LYS A 6 23.83 12.55 -18.24
C LYS A 6 23.84 12.60 -16.71
N THR A 7 22.68 12.43 -16.09
CA THR A 7 22.59 12.07 -14.68
C THR A 7 22.97 10.59 -14.54
N SER A 8 24.03 10.31 -13.79
CA SER A 8 24.36 8.95 -13.38
C SER A 8 23.25 8.44 -12.49
N ASP A 9 22.57 7.41 -12.95
CA ASP A 9 21.58 6.64 -12.22
C ASP A 9 22.26 6.02 -10.98
N ARG A 10 22.09 6.65 -9.81
CA ARG A 10 22.42 6.04 -8.52
C ARG A 10 21.12 5.48 -7.98
N SER A 11 20.94 4.18 -8.19
CA SER A 11 19.81 3.39 -7.72
C SER A 11 19.65 3.52 -6.20
N GLY A 12 18.68 4.31 -5.76
CA GLY A 12 18.10 4.13 -4.42
C GLY A 12 17.49 2.72 -4.33
N ILE A 13 17.39 2.18 -3.11
CA ILE A 13 16.70 0.90 -2.84
C ILE A 13 15.24 0.95 -3.31
N TRP A 14 14.71 2.17 -3.45
CA TRP A 14 13.38 2.53 -3.91
C TRP A 14 13.47 3.42 -5.15
N SER A 15 12.66 3.14 -6.17
CA SER A 15 12.31 4.15 -7.18
C SER A 15 10.87 4.60 -6.93
N TYR A 16 10.69 5.83 -6.48
CA TYR A 16 9.36 6.43 -6.27
C TYR A 16 8.67 6.70 -7.61
N VAL A 17 7.41 6.27 -7.74
CA VAL A 17 6.38 6.99 -8.51
C VAL A 17 5.71 7.95 -7.51
N PRO A 18 5.58 9.25 -7.81
CA PRO A 18 5.29 10.27 -6.79
C PRO A 18 3.88 10.14 -6.18
N PHE A 19 3.78 10.54 -4.91
CA PHE A 19 2.55 10.98 -4.28
C PHE A 19 2.03 12.26 -4.96
N THR A 20 1.46 12.16 -6.17
CA THR A 20 0.72 13.26 -6.79
C THR A 20 -0.51 12.75 -7.52
N SER A 21 -1.66 13.33 -7.19
CA SER A 21 -2.91 13.17 -7.91
C SER A 21 -2.76 13.55 -9.40
N PRO A 22 -3.34 12.81 -10.35
CA PRO A 22 -3.49 13.34 -11.70
C PRO A 22 -4.49 14.51 -11.65
N PRO A 23 -4.29 15.58 -12.45
CA PRO A 23 -5.22 16.71 -12.47
C PRO A 23 -6.58 16.29 -13.04
N ARG A 24 -7.66 16.64 -12.32
CA ARG A 24 -9.03 16.65 -12.84
C ARG A 24 -9.06 17.41 -14.19
N ARG A 25 -9.42 16.74 -15.29
CA ARG A 25 -9.94 17.42 -16.48
C ARG A 25 -11.46 17.29 -16.53
N ARG A 26 -12.15 18.40 -16.33
CA ARG A 26 -13.48 18.67 -16.88
C ARG A 26 -13.30 19.52 -18.14
N SER A 27 -13.84 19.07 -19.27
CA SER A 27 -14.67 19.91 -20.14
C SER A 27 -15.39 19.08 -21.21
N VAL A 28 -16.67 19.41 -21.34
CA VAL A 28 -17.64 19.13 -22.42
C VAL A 28 -17.20 19.96 -23.64
N SER A 29 -17.26 19.54 -24.91
CA SER A 29 -18.49 19.49 -25.71
C SER A 29 -18.28 18.90 -27.11
N SER A 30 -19.37 18.31 -27.60
CA SER A 30 -19.74 17.87 -28.95
C SER A 30 -19.48 18.85 -30.09
N GLY A 31 -19.09 18.31 -31.25
CA GLY A 31 -19.13 18.98 -32.55
C GLY A 31 -18.69 18.09 -33.72
N LEU A 32 -19.65 17.46 -34.41
CA LEU A 32 -19.57 16.94 -35.79
C LEU A 32 -20.08 18.04 -36.76
N PRO A 33 -20.08 17.90 -38.11
CA PRO A 33 -19.36 17.00 -39.05
C PRO A 33 -18.84 17.70 -40.33
N ARG A 34 -18.02 17.01 -41.16
CA ARG A 34 -18.31 16.65 -42.59
C ARG A 34 -17.08 16.12 -43.34
N ALA A 35 -17.32 15.04 -44.08
CA ALA A 35 -16.45 14.45 -45.11
C ALA A 35 -16.84 14.95 -46.51
N THR A 36 -15.93 14.77 -47.48
CA THR A 36 -16.06 14.40 -48.93
C THR A 36 -14.93 15.07 -49.75
N VAL A 37 -14.27 14.57 -50.81
CA VAL A 37 -14.29 13.35 -51.67
C VAL A 37 -13.19 13.52 -52.77
N ASN A 38 -12.59 12.40 -53.26
CA ASN A 38 -11.90 12.13 -54.58
C ASN A 38 -10.66 12.96 -55.02
N ASN A 39 -9.74 12.52 -55.90
CA ASN A 39 -9.38 11.27 -56.58
C ASN A 39 -7.94 11.41 -57.17
N THR A 40 -7.24 10.28 -57.23
CA THR A 40 -6.09 9.76 -58.04
C THR A 40 -5.89 10.25 -59.52
N PRO A 41 -4.93 9.73 -60.35
CA PRO A 41 -3.45 9.56 -60.25
C PRO A 41 -2.66 9.77 -61.61
N TRP A 42 -1.33 9.46 -61.65
CA TRP A 42 -0.51 8.98 -62.81
C TRP A 42 -0.02 10.00 -63.87
N ASP A 43 1.11 9.91 -64.60
CA ASP A 43 2.47 9.33 -64.58
C ASP A 43 3.18 9.85 -65.88
N PRO A 44 4.03 9.12 -66.62
CA PRO A 44 5.49 9.23 -66.81
C PRO A 44 5.94 9.87 -68.14
N PHE A 45 7.28 9.95 -68.32
CA PHE A 45 8.05 10.36 -69.51
C PHE A 45 8.23 11.88 -69.62
N GLU A 46 9.45 12.43 -69.66
CA GLU A 46 10.30 12.34 -70.85
C GLU A 46 11.74 12.82 -70.53
N LYS A 47 12.75 12.12 -71.08
CA LYS A 47 14.16 12.56 -71.17
C LYS A 47 14.50 12.71 -72.65
N THR A 48 15.35 13.67 -73.04
CA THR A 48 16.71 13.42 -73.59
C THR A 48 17.40 14.68 -74.17
N ASN A 49 18.68 14.86 -73.79
CA ASN A 49 19.89 15.28 -74.54
C ASN A 49 19.84 16.38 -75.65
N ARG A 50 20.88 17.24 -75.69
CA ARG A 50 22.08 17.13 -76.59
C ARG A 50 22.73 18.49 -76.97
N GLN A 51 24.06 18.58 -76.81
CA GLN A 51 25.07 19.40 -77.55
C GLN A 51 24.94 20.96 -77.53
N THR A 52 25.95 21.84 -77.65
CA THR A 52 27.39 21.80 -78.05
C THR A 52 28.05 23.15 -77.73
N SER A 53 29.38 23.11 -77.51
CA SER A 53 30.43 24.13 -77.78
C SER A 53 30.31 25.59 -77.32
N GLY A 54 31.37 26.08 -76.67
CA GLY A 54 31.72 27.50 -76.70
C GLY A 54 32.57 27.95 -75.53
N SER A 55 33.88 28.11 -75.77
CA SER A 55 34.94 28.54 -74.86
C SER A 55 34.73 29.92 -74.22
N GLY A 56 35.06 30.03 -72.93
CA GLY A 56 35.31 31.29 -72.23
C GLY A 56 35.90 31.03 -70.85
N ALA A 57 37.12 31.50 -70.60
CA ALA A 57 37.91 31.25 -69.39
C ALA A 57 37.26 31.83 -68.12
N SER A 58 37.28 31.07 -67.02
CA SER A 58 37.18 31.61 -65.65
C SER A 58 37.83 30.67 -64.61
N GLN A 59 38.28 31.30 -63.53
CA GLN A 59 39.17 30.86 -62.45
C GLN A 59 38.71 29.62 -61.65
N PRO A 60 39.64 28.85 -61.03
CA PRO A 60 39.29 27.70 -60.20
C PRO A 60 38.69 28.11 -58.85
N SER A 61 37.74 27.30 -58.36
CA SER A 61 37.02 27.53 -57.11
C SER A 61 37.87 27.22 -55.86
N ILE A 62 37.55 27.89 -54.75
CA ILE A 62 38.21 27.78 -53.43
C ILE A 62 38.28 26.33 -52.91
N LEU A 63 37.38 25.45 -53.35
CA LEU A 63 37.39 24.03 -52.97
C LEU A 63 38.53 23.24 -53.61
N GLU A 64 38.98 23.65 -54.79
CA GLU A 64 40.04 22.96 -55.53
C GLU A 64 41.44 23.38 -55.05
N SER A 65 41.59 24.60 -54.54
CA SER A 65 42.83 25.07 -53.91
C SER A 65 43.06 24.43 -52.53
N VAL A 66 41.99 24.15 -51.77
CA VAL A 66 42.07 23.46 -50.48
C VAL A 66 42.40 21.98 -50.64
N TYR A 67 41.82 21.31 -51.66
CA TYR A 67 42.14 19.90 -51.95
C TYR A 67 43.60 19.70 -52.36
N ASN A 68 44.13 20.61 -53.19
CA ASN A 68 45.52 20.56 -53.64
C ASN A 68 46.54 20.96 -52.55
N ALA A 69 46.16 21.83 -51.59
CA ALA A 69 47.00 22.17 -50.44
C ALA A 69 47.15 21.03 -49.41
N TRP A 70 46.23 20.05 -49.43
CA TRP A 70 46.27 18.89 -48.53
C TRP A 70 47.14 17.73 -49.03
N MET A 71 47.45 17.72 -50.33
CA MET A 71 48.15 16.60 -51.00
C MET A 71 49.67 16.80 -51.18
N THR A 72 50.27 17.80 -50.53
CA THR A 72 51.73 17.99 -50.51
C THR A 72 52.25 18.29 -49.11
N GLN A 73 52.11 17.33 -48.18
CA GLN A 73 52.83 17.39 -46.91
C GLN A 73 53.67 16.12 -46.68
N SER A 74 54.97 16.35 -46.52
CA SER A 74 56.01 15.34 -46.32
C SER A 74 55.73 14.47 -45.09
N ARG A 75 56.23 13.23 -45.14
CA ARG A 75 56.03 12.18 -44.12
C ARG A 75 56.40 12.65 -42.69
N GLN A 76 57.29 13.62 -42.54
CA GLN A 76 57.71 14.18 -41.26
C GLN A 76 56.68 15.10 -40.60
N ALA A 77 55.85 15.82 -41.38
CA ALA A 77 54.82 16.71 -40.82
C ALA A 77 53.63 15.95 -40.21
N ARG A 78 53.36 14.73 -40.68
CA ARG A 78 52.30 13.87 -40.11
C ARG A 78 52.66 13.36 -38.72
N TYR A 79 53.93 13.01 -38.46
CA TYR A 79 54.38 12.52 -37.15
C TYR A 79 54.39 13.62 -36.09
N PHE A 80 54.78 14.86 -36.45
CA PHE A 80 54.73 15.99 -35.50
C PHE A 80 53.29 16.41 -35.16
N LYS A 81 52.36 16.36 -36.12
CA LYS A 81 50.95 16.69 -35.86
C LYS A 81 50.22 15.59 -35.09
N THR A 82 50.45 14.32 -35.43
CA THR A 82 49.88 13.19 -34.64
C THR A 82 50.50 13.10 -33.25
N GLY A 83 51.81 13.31 -33.12
CA GLY A 83 52.49 13.40 -31.82
C GLY A 83 52.01 14.58 -30.99
N GLY A 84 51.80 15.76 -31.59
CA GLY A 84 51.25 16.93 -30.91
C GLY A 84 49.80 16.73 -30.44
N VAL A 85 48.96 16.08 -31.25
CA VAL A 85 47.57 15.76 -30.87
C VAL A 85 47.54 14.69 -29.77
N LEU A 86 48.38 13.66 -29.85
CA LEU A 86 48.49 12.65 -28.79
C LEU A 86 49.02 13.24 -27.48
N ALA A 87 50.03 14.11 -27.54
CA ALA A 87 50.53 14.82 -26.36
C ALA A 87 49.46 15.73 -25.75
N LEU A 88 48.67 16.42 -26.57
CA LEU A 88 47.58 17.26 -26.10
C LEU A 88 46.43 16.45 -25.48
N ILE A 89 46.14 15.25 -26.02
CA ILE A 89 45.18 14.30 -25.42
C ILE A 89 45.71 13.76 -24.09
N ILE A 90 47.01 13.43 -24.00
CA ILE A 90 47.63 12.96 -22.75
C ILE A 90 47.65 14.07 -21.69
N VAL A 91 47.96 15.31 -22.09
CA VAL A 91 47.93 16.48 -21.19
C VAL A 91 46.51 16.81 -20.75
N LEU A 92 45.52 16.75 -21.65
CA LEU A 92 44.10 16.91 -21.29
C LEU A 92 43.62 15.76 -20.41
N TYR A 93 44.06 14.52 -20.67
CA TYR A 93 43.80 13.39 -19.78
C TYR A 93 44.46 13.63 -18.43
N TRP A 94 45.68 14.17 -18.35
CA TRP A 94 46.33 14.47 -17.07
C TRP A 94 45.69 15.67 -16.33
N PHE A 95 45.16 16.65 -17.06
CA PHE A 95 44.45 17.80 -16.48
C PHE A 95 43.01 17.49 -16.08
N LEU A 96 42.34 16.57 -16.77
CA LEU A 96 40.97 16.12 -16.48
C LEU A 96 40.93 14.90 -15.55
N SER A 97 41.99 14.09 -15.50
CA SER A 97 42.21 12.99 -14.53
C SER A 97 43.09 13.41 -13.37
N GLY A 98 43.60 14.64 -13.37
CA GLY A 98 44.21 15.30 -12.22
C GLY A 98 43.12 15.51 -11.19
N GLY A 99 42.82 14.42 -10.48
CA GLY A 99 41.87 14.40 -9.40
C GLY A 99 42.25 15.50 -8.44
N ASN A 100 41.30 16.41 -8.22
CA ASN A 100 41.02 16.75 -6.85
C ASN A 100 40.78 15.41 -6.14
N GLU A 101 41.82 14.86 -5.50
CA GLU A 101 41.63 14.22 -4.21
C GLU A 101 41.02 15.30 -3.32
N ALA A 102 39.72 15.54 -3.52
CA ALA A 102 38.86 15.81 -2.41
C ALA A 102 39.06 14.59 -1.51
N THR A 103 39.89 14.78 -0.49
CA THR A 103 39.78 14.05 0.76
C THR A 103 38.35 14.22 1.25
N TYR A 104 37.42 13.49 0.63
CA TYR A 104 36.28 12.95 1.33
C TYR A 104 36.92 12.17 2.44
N GLY A 105 36.95 12.78 3.63
CA GLY A 105 37.41 12.11 4.82
C GLY A 105 36.73 10.76 4.84
N SER A 106 37.53 9.71 4.64
CA SER A 106 37.17 8.37 5.07
C SER A 106 36.76 8.54 6.52
N VAL A 107 35.45 8.46 6.80
CA VAL A 107 34.99 8.27 8.16
C VAL A 107 35.81 7.08 8.65
N PRO A 108 36.69 7.24 9.67
CA PRO A 108 37.45 6.10 10.16
C PRO A 108 36.43 5.02 10.52
N ASP A 109 36.74 3.75 10.32
CA ASP A 109 35.88 2.67 10.82
C ASP A 109 35.75 2.80 12.35
N VAL A 110 34.75 3.58 12.83
CA VAL A 110 34.65 4.05 14.22
C VAL A 110 34.22 2.93 15.17
N TYR A 111 33.50 1.94 14.64
CA TYR A 111 32.90 0.89 15.45
C TYR A 111 33.79 -0.35 15.50
N THR A 112 34.13 -0.72 16.73
CA THR A 112 34.66 -2.01 17.15
C THR A 112 33.50 -2.89 17.65
N PRO A 113 33.70 -4.20 17.80
CA PRO A 113 32.68 -5.07 18.40
C PRO A 113 32.23 -4.63 19.81
N ALA A 114 33.05 -3.86 20.53
CA ALA A 114 32.76 -3.42 21.90
C ALA A 114 31.91 -2.13 21.97
N ASN A 115 31.90 -1.29 20.94
CA ASN A 115 31.20 0.01 20.92
C ASN A 115 30.22 0.15 19.74
N SER A 116 29.97 -0.93 18.98
CA SER A 116 29.01 -0.89 17.88
C SER A 116 27.58 -0.72 18.43
N PRO A 117 26.77 0.17 17.84
CA PRO A 117 25.35 0.33 18.21
C PRO A 117 24.48 -0.87 17.77
N THR A 118 25.06 -1.83 17.06
CA THR A 118 24.44 -3.07 16.59
C THR A 118 25.36 -4.27 16.84
N SER A 119 24.76 -5.44 17.13
CA SER A 119 25.47 -6.71 17.24
C SER A 119 25.70 -7.41 15.90
N ARG A 120 25.18 -6.88 14.78
CA ARG A 120 25.17 -7.54 13.47
C ARG A 120 26.44 -7.30 12.66
N CYS A 121 26.97 -6.08 12.68
CA CYS A 121 28.21 -5.73 11.99
C CYS A 121 28.85 -4.49 12.62
N THR A 122 30.08 -4.17 12.18
CA THR A 122 30.84 -3.01 12.66
C THR A 122 31.08 -1.96 11.57
N LYS A 123 30.69 -2.26 10.32
CA LYS A 123 30.85 -1.36 9.18
C LYS A 123 29.55 -1.31 8.38
N PRO A 124 29.07 -0.12 7.99
CA PRO A 124 27.90 -0.02 7.14
C PRO A 124 28.19 -0.61 5.75
N TYR A 125 27.19 -1.24 5.15
CA TYR A 125 27.22 -1.73 3.78
C TYR A 125 27.29 -0.57 2.78
N ASP A 126 26.41 0.43 2.93
CA ASP A 126 26.53 1.72 2.23
C ASP A 126 27.19 2.75 3.17
N PRO A 127 28.46 3.15 2.95
CA PRO A 127 29.18 4.08 3.82
C PRO A 127 28.59 5.49 3.80
N SER A 128 27.69 5.79 2.86
CA SER A 128 27.01 7.07 2.80
C SER A 128 25.83 7.19 3.77
N ARG A 129 25.50 6.11 4.51
CA ARG A 129 24.42 6.03 5.49
C ARG A 129 24.95 5.60 6.86
N PRO A 130 24.29 5.99 7.97
CA PRO A 130 24.66 5.52 9.30
C PRO A 130 24.59 4.00 9.43
N LEU A 131 25.39 3.43 10.35
CA LEU A 131 25.35 2.00 10.67
C LEU A 131 24.01 1.57 11.31
N VAL A 132 23.42 2.46 12.13
CA VAL A 132 22.11 2.26 12.78
C VAL A 132 21.24 3.48 12.53
N GLN A 133 19.96 3.23 12.23
CA GLN A 133 18.93 4.25 12.05
C GLN A 133 17.67 3.84 12.80
N TYR A 134 16.90 4.83 13.25
CA TYR A 134 15.58 4.62 13.85
C TYR A 134 14.50 5.27 12.98
N ALA A 135 13.27 4.77 13.06
CA ALA A 135 12.11 5.39 12.47
C ALA A 135 10.89 5.20 13.37
N ILE A 136 10.05 6.24 13.46
CA ILE A 136 8.82 6.23 14.25
C ILE A 136 7.62 6.31 13.30
N MET A 137 6.71 5.35 13.42
CA MET A 137 5.44 5.36 12.71
C MET A 137 4.29 5.32 13.72
N ILE A 138 3.33 6.23 13.56
CA ILE A 138 2.07 6.21 14.30
C ILE A 138 0.95 5.82 13.35
N ASP A 139 0.34 4.67 13.63
CA ASP A 139 -0.91 4.23 13.03
C ASP A 139 -2.07 4.85 13.82
N ALA A 140 -2.79 5.78 13.20
CA ALA A 140 -4.01 6.36 13.77
C ALA A 140 -5.24 5.60 13.24
N GLY A 141 -5.51 4.47 13.88
CA GLY A 141 -6.68 3.62 13.65
C GLY A 141 -7.99 4.24 14.16
N SER A 142 -9.12 3.67 13.74
CA SER A 142 -10.45 4.11 14.17
C SER A 142 -10.76 3.75 15.63
N THR A 143 -10.30 2.59 16.10
CA THR A 143 -10.55 2.09 17.45
C THR A 143 -9.48 2.51 18.46
N GLY A 144 -8.31 2.94 17.98
CA GLY A 144 -7.15 3.34 18.77
C GLY A 144 -5.96 3.71 17.89
N SER A 145 -4.98 4.37 18.50
CA SER A 145 -3.72 4.71 17.86
C SER A 145 -2.60 3.79 18.37
N ARG A 146 -1.59 3.55 17.53
CA ARG A 146 -0.44 2.69 17.85
C ARG A 146 0.85 3.38 17.43
N ILE A 147 1.92 3.20 18.20
CA ILE A 147 3.26 3.61 17.82
C ILE A 147 4.15 2.40 17.60
N HIS A 148 4.97 2.51 16.56
CA HIS A 148 6.05 1.59 16.26
C HIS A 148 7.35 2.40 16.24
N VAL A 149 8.30 2.00 17.07
CA VAL A 149 9.67 2.55 17.06
C VAL A 149 10.60 1.46 16.56
N TYR A 150 11.03 1.60 15.31
CA TYR A 150 11.88 0.62 14.66
C TYR A 150 13.35 1.00 14.78
N LYS A 151 14.20 0.01 15.04
CA LYS A 151 15.65 0.09 14.95
C LYS A 151 16.14 -0.74 13.77
N PHE A 152 16.85 -0.12 12.84
CA PHE A 152 17.45 -0.78 11.69
C PHE A 152 18.97 -0.71 11.73
N ASN A 153 19.62 -1.71 11.13
CA ASN A 153 21.03 -1.64 10.77
C ASN A 153 21.23 -1.61 9.25
N ASN A 154 22.40 -1.11 8.86
CA ASN A 154 22.89 -1.06 7.49
C ASN A 154 24.01 -2.09 7.29
N CYS A 155 23.80 -3.36 7.67
CA CYS A 155 24.79 -4.42 7.51
C CYS A 155 24.69 -5.16 6.17
N GLY A 156 23.64 -4.90 5.39
CA GLY A 156 23.37 -5.56 4.12
C GLY A 156 22.83 -4.61 3.05
N PRO A 157 22.48 -5.14 1.87
CA PRO A 157 21.99 -4.34 0.74
C PRO A 157 20.63 -3.69 1.00
N THR A 158 19.87 -4.19 1.97
CA THR A 158 18.64 -3.58 2.47
C THR A 158 18.72 -3.36 3.98
N PRO A 159 18.04 -2.34 4.52
CA PRO A 159 17.99 -2.12 5.96
C PRO A 159 17.42 -3.35 6.65
N GLU A 160 18.13 -3.90 7.63
CA GLU A 160 17.69 -5.04 8.43
C GLU A 160 17.05 -4.53 9.73
N LEU A 161 15.85 -4.99 10.05
CA LEU A 161 15.13 -4.68 11.27
C LEU A 161 15.74 -5.46 12.44
N GLU A 162 16.19 -4.73 13.46
CA GLU A 162 16.76 -5.31 14.67
C GLU A 162 15.78 -5.40 15.82
N ASN A 163 14.95 -4.37 15.98
CA ASN A 163 14.02 -4.25 17.09
C ASN A 163 12.82 -3.40 16.70
N GLU A 164 11.69 -3.71 17.33
CA GLU A 164 10.46 -2.93 17.28
C GLU A 164 9.96 -2.74 18.72
N GLU A 165 9.78 -1.49 19.12
CA GLU A 165 8.97 -1.16 20.30
C GLU A 165 7.56 -0.79 19.86
N PHE A 166 6.56 -1.44 20.48
CA PHE A 166 5.16 -1.30 20.12
C PHE A 166 4.32 -0.90 21.33
N LYS A 167 3.42 0.07 21.15
CA LYS A 167 2.39 0.40 22.15
C LYS A 167 1.10 0.87 21.47
N MET A 168 -0.02 0.48 22.05
CA MET A 168 -1.36 0.92 21.64
C MET A 168 -2.00 1.79 22.71
N THR A 169 -2.88 2.71 22.31
CA THR A 169 -3.73 3.45 23.24
C THR A 169 -4.67 2.51 24.00
N GLU A 170 -4.98 2.88 25.25
CA GLU A 170 -5.96 2.16 26.06
C GLU A 170 -7.35 2.23 25.42
N LYS A 171 -8.06 1.10 25.40
CA LYS A 171 -9.42 1.02 24.85
C LYS A 171 -10.38 1.82 25.73
N ARG A 172 -11.22 2.64 25.09
CA ARG A 172 -12.28 3.41 25.75
C ARG A 172 -13.65 3.08 25.14
N PRO A 173 -14.75 3.14 25.92
CA PRO A 173 -16.10 2.90 25.40
C PRO A 173 -16.47 3.79 24.20
N GLU A 174 -16.06 5.05 24.23
CA GLU A 174 -16.25 6.04 23.16
C GLU A 174 -15.24 5.91 21.99
N GLY A 175 -14.35 4.92 22.06
CA GLY A 175 -13.23 4.72 21.15
C GLY A 175 -11.98 5.53 21.54
N SER A 176 -10.81 5.03 21.17
CA SER A 176 -9.51 5.65 21.49
C SER A 176 -8.74 6.18 20.27
N GLY A 177 -9.34 6.06 19.08
CA GLY A 177 -8.75 6.58 17.84
C GLY A 177 -8.90 8.08 17.70
N LEU A 178 -8.14 8.70 16.80
CA LEU A 178 -8.22 10.14 16.55
C LEU A 178 -9.65 10.58 16.17
N SER A 179 -10.42 9.71 15.49
CA SER A 179 -11.80 10.01 15.09
C SER A 179 -12.78 10.16 16.26
N SER A 180 -12.49 9.59 17.44
CA SER A 180 -13.37 9.66 18.61
C SER A 180 -13.46 11.05 19.23
N TYR A 181 -12.46 11.90 18.97
CA TYR A 181 -12.39 13.26 19.53
C TYR A 181 -13.25 14.29 18.78
N LYS A 182 -13.74 13.95 17.58
CA LYS A 182 -14.64 14.79 16.77
C LYS A 182 -14.10 16.23 16.64
N THR A 183 -14.72 17.19 17.31
CA THR A 183 -14.36 18.62 17.25
C THR A 183 -13.18 19.01 18.15
N ASP A 184 -12.73 18.14 19.07
CA ASP A 184 -11.59 18.41 19.95
C ASP A 184 -10.25 17.97 19.32
N ALA A 185 -9.77 18.76 18.35
CA ALA A 185 -8.51 18.48 17.63
C ALA A 185 -7.28 18.44 18.55
N GLU A 186 -7.23 19.31 19.56
CA GLU A 186 -6.13 19.36 20.53
C GLU A 186 -6.15 18.15 21.49
N GLY A 187 -7.34 17.70 21.90
CA GLY A 187 -7.50 16.44 22.64
C GLY A 187 -7.05 15.24 21.82
N ALA A 188 -7.38 15.21 20.53
CA ALA A 188 -6.92 14.18 19.61
C ALA A 188 -5.38 14.15 19.52
N ALA A 189 -4.73 15.32 19.41
CA ALA A 189 -3.27 15.40 19.40
C ALA A 189 -2.65 14.93 20.72
N ARG A 190 -3.18 15.39 21.88
CA ARG A 190 -2.73 14.96 23.22
C ARG A 190 -2.89 13.46 23.46
N SER A 191 -3.85 12.81 22.81
CA SER A 191 -4.06 11.37 22.93
C SER A 191 -2.84 10.53 22.51
N LEU A 192 -1.94 11.11 21.70
CA LEU A 192 -0.73 10.45 21.22
C LEU A 192 0.46 10.60 22.18
N ASP A 193 0.38 11.41 23.24
CA ASP A 193 1.50 11.61 24.16
C ASP A 193 1.98 10.32 24.84
N PRO A 194 1.09 9.46 25.38
CA PRO A 194 1.51 8.20 26.00
C PRO A 194 2.24 7.25 25.03
N LEU A 195 2.03 7.44 23.72
CA LEU A 195 2.73 6.72 22.66
C LEU A 195 4.11 7.37 22.40
N MET A 196 4.17 8.69 22.29
CA MET A 196 5.43 9.41 22.09
C MET A 196 6.41 9.25 23.26
N GLU A 197 5.94 9.03 24.48
CA GLU A 197 6.79 8.65 25.61
C GLU A 197 7.56 7.33 25.36
N VAL A 198 6.99 6.40 24.59
CA VAL A 198 7.71 5.19 24.17
C VAL A 198 8.86 5.54 23.25
N ALA A 199 8.64 6.43 22.27
CA ALA A 199 9.73 6.90 21.42
C ALA A 199 10.82 7.65 22.21
N MET A 200 10.44 8.48 23.18
CA MET A 200 11.37 9.24 24.01
C MET A 200 12.25 8.34 24.89
N THR A 201 11.72 7.20 25.34
CA THR A 201 12.44 6.22 26.17
C THR A 201 13.24 5.22 25.34
N SER A 202 12.75 4.84 24.16
CA SER A 202 13.34 3.78 23.34
C SER A 202 14.47 4.26 22.43
N VAL A 203 14.40 5.50 21.94
CA VAL A 203 15.42 6.08 21.05
C VAL A 203 16.51 6.75 21.90
N PRO A 204 17.80 6.38 21.77
CA PRO A 204 18.87 7.06 22.50
C PRO A 204 19.00 8.53 22.10
N ASN A 205 19.44 9.39 23.03
CA ASN A 205 19.41 10.85 22.87
C ASN A 205 20.15 11.34 21.62
N GLU A 206 21.26 10.71 21.28
CA GLU A 206 22.09 10.99 20.10
C GLU A 206 21.39 10.69 18.76
N TYR A 207 20.37 9.82 18.75
CA TYR A 207 19.60 9.49 17.54
C TYR A 207 18.30 10.28 17.41
N LYS A 208 17.76 10.86 18.50
CA LYS A 208 16.43 11.49 18.50
C LYS A 208 16.28 12.58 17.44
N SER A 209 17.27 13.47 17.31
CA SER A 209 17.23 14.56 16.32
C SER A 209 17.27 14.08 14.87
N CYS A 210 17.70 12.84 14.63
CA CYS A 210 17.79 12.21 13.31
C CYS A 210 16.83 11.02 13.14
N THR A 211 15.81 10.92 13.99
CA THR A 211 14.82 9.84 13.94
C THR A 211 13.49 10.40 13.43
N PRO A 212 13.10 10.13 12.17
CA PRO A 212 11.86 10.66 11.62
C PRO A 212 10.63 10.10 12.32
N VAL A 213 9.62 10.96 12.46
CA VAL A 213 8.26 10.56 12.84
C VAL A 213 7.28 10.85 11.72
N ALA A 214 6.42 9.87 11.44
CA ALA A 214 5.28 10.01 10.56
C ALA A 214 4.00 9.49 11.24
N VAL A 215 2.87 10.10 10.91
CA VAL A 215 1.53 9.70 11.35
C VAL A 215 0.68 9.42 10.13
N LYS A 216 0.05 8.26 10.11
CA LYS A 216 -0.89 7.90 9.05
C LYS A 216 -2.21 7.51 9.67
N ALA A 217 -3.24 8.29 9.37
CA ALA A 217 -4.60 7.99 9.77
C ALA A 217 -5.29 7.09 8.73
N THR A 218 -6.13 6.19 9.21
CA THR A 218 -6.84 5.21 8.37
C THR A 218 -8.25 5.70 8.00
N ALA A 219 -9.06 4.81 7.42
CA ALA A 219 -10.42 5.11 6.96
C ALA A 219 -11.33 5.77 8.02
N GLY A 220 -11.14 5.49 9.31
CA GLY A 220 -11.97 6.07 10.37
C GLY A 220 -11.93 7.60 10.43
N LEU A 221 -10.76 8.21 10.23
CA LEU A 221 -10.64 9.67 10.25
C LEU A 221 -11.36 10.31 9.06
N ARG A 222 -11.27 9.69 7.86
CA ARG A 222 -11.98 10.16 6.64
C ARG A 222 -13.47 10.37 6.84
N LEU A 223 -14.10 9.52 7.64
CA LEU A 223 -15.54 9.53 7.87
C LEU A 223 -16.03 10.77 8.64
N LEU A 224 -15.13 11.52 9.30
CA LEU A 224 -15.48 12.79 9.95
C LEU A 224 -15.71 13.95 8.97
N GLY A 225 -15.33 13.79 7.70
CA GLY A 225 -15.33 14.84 6.70
C GLY A 225 -14.02 15.63 6.66
N ASP A 226 -13.78 16.27 5.52
CA ASP A 226 -12.48 16.88 5.17
C ASP A 226 -12.03 17.95 6.17
N GLU A 227 -12.94 18.83 6.60
CA GLU A 227 -12.61 19.95 7.49
C GLU A 227 -12.15 19.47 8.88
N MET A 228 -12.92 18.55 9.48
CA MET A 228 -12.63 18.04 10.83
C MET A 228 -11.36 17.20 10.82
N SER A 229 -11.21 16.33 9.81
CA SER A 229 -10.01 15.53 9.60
C SER A 229 -8.76 16.41 9.48
N ALA A 230 -8.81 17.46 8.67
CA ALA A 230 -7.68 18.37 8.46
C ALA A 230 -7.29 19.09 9.76
N LYS A 231 -8.26 19.56 10.55
CA LYS A 231 -7.99 20.22 11.85
C LYS A 231 -7.27 19.28 12.83
N ILE A 232 -7.72 18.02 12.92
CA ILE A 232 -7.08 17.02 13.77
C ILE A 232 -5.63 16.76 13.32
N LEU A 233 -5.40 16.54 12.03
CA LEU A 233 -4.06 16.28 11.49
C LEU A 233 -3.12 17.47 11.69
N GLU A 234 -3.62 18.69 11.56
CA GLU A 234 -2.84 19.90 11.81
C GLU A 234 -2.44 20.03 13.28
N ALA A 235 -3.37 19.78 14.21
CA ALA A 235 -3.08 19.76 15.65
C ALA A 235 -2.04 18.68 16.01
N VAL A 236 -2.18 17.48 15.43
CA VAL A 236 -1.20 16.39 15.59
C VAL A 236 0.18 16.81 15.11
N ARG A 237 0.27 17.39 13.90
CA ARG A 237 1.53 17.85 13.34
C ARG A 237 2.16 18.93 14.21
N HIS A 238 1.39 19.95 14.58
CA HIS A 238 1.85 21.04 15.43
C HIS A 238 2.42 20.52 16.75
N ARG A 239 1.71 19.58 17.40
CA ARG A 239 2.15 18.95 18.64
C ARG A 239 3.46 18.19 18.47
N LEU A 240 3.59 17.37 17.42
CA LEU A 240 4.82 16.63 17.11
C LEU A 240 6.00 17.56 16.87
N GLU A 241 5.77 18.66 16.15
CA GLU A 241 6.83 19.59 15.79
C GLU A 241 7.33 20.42 16.98
N THR A 242 6.46 20.72 17.95
CA THR A 242 6.74 21.64 19.06
C THR A 242 7.14 20.96 20.37
N HIS A 243 6.60 19.78 20.69
CA HIS A 243 6.83 19.12 21.98
C HIS A 243 7.92 18.05 21.94
N TYR A 244 8.29 17.54 20.76
CA TYR A 244 9.20 16.39 20.63
C TYR A 244 10.44 16.71 19.78
N PRO A 245 11.60 16.07 20.06
CA PRO A 245 12.85 16.34 19.36
C PRO A 245 12.94 15.66 17.98
N PHE A 246 11.97 14.82 17.62
CA PHE A 246 11.95 14.04 16.39
C PHE A 246 11.61 14.91 15.17
N PRO A 247 12.35 14.84 14.06
CA PRO A 247 11.94 15.47 12.80
C PRO A 247 10.64 14.86 12.26
N VAL A 248 9.63 15.69 12.10
CA VAL A 248 8.38 15.30 11.43
C VAL A 248 8.61 15.32 9.93
N VAL A 249 8.23 14.24 9.25
CA VAL A 249 8.28 14.16 7.78
C VAL A 249 7.50 15.33 7.15
N SER A 250 8.00 15.89 6.06
CA SER A 250 7.46 17.10 5.44
C SER A 250 6.03 16.90 4.93
N ARG A 251 5.33 18.01 4.67
CA ARG A 251 3.96 17.97 4.17
C ARG A 251 3.90 17.38 2.75
N GLU A 252 4.89 17.71 1.93
CA GLU A 252 5.00 17.26 0.53
C GLU A 252 5.22 15.75 0.43
N LYS A 253 5.76 15.13 1.47
CA LYS A 253 5.94 13.67 1.59
C LYS A 253 4.91 13.02 2.51
N GLY A 254 3.86 13.74 2.89
CA GLY A 254 2.73 13.18 3.63
C GLY A 254 3.05 12.80 5.07
N GLY A 255 3.91 13.53 5.78
CA GLY A 255 4.36 13.11 7.12
C GLY A 255 3.27 12.98 8.19
N VAL A 256 2.17 13.73 8.06
CA VAL A 256 0.96 13.59 8.88
C VAL A 256 -0.22 13.68 7.94
N GLU A 257 -0.80 12.54 7.58
CA GLU A 257 -1.86 12.48 6.56
C GLU A 257 -2.80 11.29 6.76
N ILE A 258 -3.86 11.23 5.95
CA ILE A 258 -4.72 10.05 5.84
C ILE A 258 -4.19 9.17 4.71
N MET A 259 -3.75 7.95 5.05
CA MET A 259 -3.19 7.01 4.08
C MET A 259 -4.25 6.38 3.20
N LYS A 260 -4.05 6.43 1.87
CA LYS A 260 -4.89 5.74 0.88
C LYS A 260 -4.98 4.24 1.17
N GLY A 261 -6.15 3.64 0.96
CA GLY A 261 -6.33 2.21 1.26
C GLY A 261 -5.47 1.32 0.36
N GLU A 262 -5.17 1.79 -0.84
CA GLU A 262 -4.24 1.15 -1.79
C GLU A 262 -2.82 1.10 -1.22
N ASP A 263 -2.33 2.22 -0.67
CA ASP A 263 -1.01 2.32 -0.05
C ASP A 263 -0.93 1.44 1.21
N GLU A 264 -1.99 1.42 2.01
CA GLU A 264 -2.12 0.56 3.22
C GLU A 264 -1.90 -0.91 2.87
N GLY A 265 -2.59 -1.42 1.83
CA GLY A 265 -2.40 -2.79 1.37
C GLY A 265 -0.98 -3.08 0.89
N VAL A 266 -0.40 -2.18 0.08
CA VAL A 266 0.96 -2.38 -0.47
C VAL A 266 2.01 -2.37 0.63
N PHE A 267 1.91 -1.45 1.60
CA PHE A 267 2.83 -1.43 2.73
C PHE A 267 2.69 -2.65 3.63
N ALA A 268 1.47 -3.17 3.83
CA ALA A 268 1.27 -4.43 4.57
C ALA A 268 1.88 -5.63 3.83
N TRP A 269 1.81 -5.64 2.49
CA TRP A 269 2.48 -6.63 1.66
C TRP A 269 4.00 -6.56 1.79
N ILE A 270 4.57 -5.34 1.79
CA ILE A 270 6.00 -5.12 2.00
C ILE A 270 6.40 -5.64 3.38
N THR A 271 5.71 -5.25 4.45
CA THR A 271 5.97 -5.73 5.82
C THR A 271 6.01 -7.24 5.89
N THR A 272 4.97 -7.90 5.39
CA THR A 272 4.82 -9.36 5.49
C THR A 272 5.94 -10.06 4.75
N ASN A 273 6.19 -9.69 3.49
CA ASN A 273 7.21 -10.33 2.68
C ASN A 273 8.63 -10.00 3.15
N TYR A 274 8.85 -8.81 3.71
CA TYR A 274 10.12 -8.41 4.31
C TYR A 274 10.42 -9.27 5.55
N LEU A 275 9.45 -9.41 6.47
CA LEU A 275 9.63 -10.21 7.69
C LEU A 275 9.79 -11.70 7.37
N LEU A 276 9.12 -12.20 6.32
CA LEU A 276 9.32 -13.56 5.80
C LEU A 276 10.66 -13.76 5.08
N GLY A 277 11.40 -12.68 4.76
CA GLY A 277 12.63 -12.74 3.99
C GLY A 277 12.41 -13.06 2.51
N LYS A 278 11.20 -12.88 1.98
CA LYS A 278 10.83 -13.12 0.58
C LYS A 278 11.20 -11.95 -0.34
N ILE A 279 11.44 -10.77 0.24
CA ILE A 279 11.94 -9.57 -0.44
C ILE A 279 13.11 -8.96 0.34
N GLY A 280 13.92 -8.12 -0.33
CA GLY A 280 15.09 -7.47 0.28
C GLY A 280 16.42 -8.18 0.02
N GLY A 281 16.38 -9.39 -0.55
CA GLY A 281 17.53 -10.09 -1.14
C GLY A 281 17.38 -10.27 -2.66
N PRO A 282 18.46 -10.70 -3.35
CA PRO A 282 18.47 -10.86 -4.81
C PRO A 282 17.64 -12.07 -5.29
N ASP A 283 17.32 -13.00 -4.40
CA ASP A 283 16.65 -14.25 -4.75
C ASP A 283 15.21 -14.01 -5.22
N ASP A 284 14.84 -14.64 -6.33
CA ASP A 284 13.49 -14.55 -6.89
C ASP A 284 12.51 -15.50 -6.18
N THR A 285 12.32 -15.27 -4.88
CA THR A 285 11.45 -16.09 -4.04
C THR A 285 9.98 -15.71 -4.27
N PRO A 286 9.05 -16.69 -4.43
CA PRO A 286 7.62 -16.42 -4.50
C PRO A 286 7.11 -15.71 -3.25
N THR A 287 6.45 -14.58 -3.47
CA THR A 287 5.92 -13.71 -2.42
C THR A 287 4.61 -14.27 -1.85
N ALA A 288 4.25 -13.84 -0.64
CA ALA A 288 2.95 -14.12 -0.04
C ALA A 288 1.92 -13.07 -0.45
N ALA A 289 0.65 -13.46 -0.52
CA ALA A 289 -0.48 -12.53 -0.63
C ALA A 289 -0.90 -12.05 0.76
N ILE A 290 -1.46 -10.84 0.81
CA ILE A 290 -2.02 -10.27 2.03
C ILE A 290 -3.50 -9.95 1.83
N PHE A 291 -4.28 -10.17 2.90
CA PHE A 291 -5.66 -9.76 3.04
C PHE A 291 -5.84 -9.10 4.41
N ASP A 292 -6.11 -7.81 4.41
CA ASP A 292 -6.31 -7.04 5.64
C ASP A 292 -7.80 -6.75 5.80
N LEU A 293 -8.42 -7.26 6.87
CA LEU A 293 -9.79 -6.89 7.20
C LEU A 293 -9.80 -5.83 8.30
N GLY A 294 -9.85 -4.57 7.87
CA GLY A 294 -10.05 -3.42 8.75
C GLY A 294 -11.51 -3.22 9.16
N GLY A 295 -11.77 -2.13 9.88
CA GLY A 295 -13.14 -1.78 10.31
C GLY A 295 -13.99 -1.21 9.17
N GLY A 296 -13.41 -0.34 8.34
CA GLY A 296 -14.11 0.38 7.27
C GLY A 296 -13.89 -0.16 5.86
N SER A 297 -12.77 -0.85 5.62
CA SER A 297 -12.36 -1.40 4.33
C SER A 297 -11.69 -2.76 4.52
N THR A 298 -11.54 -3.49 3.42
CA THR A 298 -10.68 -4.68 3.33
C THR A 298 -9.72 -4.52 2.15
N GLN A 299 -8.46 -4.86 2.35
CA GLN A 299 -7.40 -4.72 1.36
C GLN A 299 -6.92 -6.10 0.90
N ILE A 300 -6.55 -6.18 -0.38
CA ILE A 300 -5.95 -7.36 -1.00
C ILE A 300 -4.72 -6.92 -1.80
N VAL A 301 -3.57 -7.57 -1.58
CA VAL A 301 -2.37 -7.37 -2.41
C VAL A 301 -1.66 -8.70 -2.65
N PHE A 302 -1.33 -8.98 -3.91
CA PHE A 302 -0.56 -10.16 -4.29
C PHE A 302 0.18 -9.94 -5.61
N GLN A 303 1.21 -10.76 -5.86
CA GLN A 303 1.95 -10.77 -7.12
C GLN A 303 1.43 -11.90 -8.01
N PRO A 304 0.53 -11.64 -8.97
CA PRO A 304 0.02 -12.69 -9.84
C PRO A 304 1.12 -13.23 -10.76
N THR A 305 1.11 -14.55 -10.95
CA THR A 305 1.92 -15.24 -11.95
C THR A 305 1.07 -15.60 -13.16
N PHE A 306 1.31 -14.96 -14.30
CA PHE A 306 0.64 -15.28 -15.56
C PHE A 306 1.43 -16.35 -16.30
N LYS A 307 1.07 -17.63 -16.10
CA LYS A 307 1.60 -18.72 -16.94
C LYS A 307 0.95 -18.65 -18.32
N ASN A 308 1.70 -18.97 -19.37
CA ASN A 308 1.13 -19.19 -20.71
C ASN A 308 0.12 -20.34 -20.63
N SER A 309 -1.17 -20.02 -20.55
CA SER A 309 -2.24 -21.03 -20.54
C SER A 309 -2.36 -21.68 -21.92
N PRO A 310 -2.22 -23.01 -22.05
CA PRO A 310 -2.41 -23.70 -23.33
C PRO A 310 -3.84 -23.60 -23.88
N HIS A 311 -4.82 -23.30 -23.03
CA HIS A 311 -6.25 -23.37 -23.36
C HIS A 311 -6.88 -22.04 -23.76
N GLY A 312 -6.10 -20.96 -23.90
CA GLY A 312 -6.63 -19.63 -24.21
C GLY A 312 -7.53 -19.05 -23.11
N GLY A 313 -7.82 -17.74 -23.18
CA GLY A 313 -8.78 -17.08 -22.29
C GLY A 313 -8.26 -16.54 -20.95
N MET A 314 -6.95 -16.53 -20.71
CA MET A 314 -6.34 -15.84 -19.56
C MET A 314 -5.36 -14.74 -20.03
N PRO A 315 -5.32 -13.58 -19.37
CA PRO A 315 -4.33 -12.54 -19.67
C PRO A 315 -2.90 -13.10 -19.56
N GLN A 316 -2.03 -12.73 -20.49
CA GLN A 316 -0.60 -13.07 -20.43
C GLN A 316 0.19 -12.15 -19.50
N LYS A 317 -0.43 -11.07 -19.02
CA LYS A 317 0.12 -10.03 -18.16
C LYS A 317 -1.02 -9.35 -17.40
N MET A 318 -0.67 -8.56 -16.38
CA MET A 318 -1.65 -7.72 -15.70
C MET A 318 -2.15 -6.62 -16.64
N GLU A 319 -3.45 -6.37 -16.59
CA GLU A 319 -4.05 -5.24 -17.30
C GLU A 319 -3.60 -3.91 -16.68
N GLU A 320 -3.64 -2.84 -17.48
CA GLU A 320 -3.28 -1.52 -16.96
C GLU A 320 -4.46 -0.91 -16.20
N GLY A 321 -4.16 -0.23 -15.09
CA GLY A 321 -5.16 0.48 -14.29
C GLY A 321 -4.67 0.72 -12.87
N ASP A 322 -5.52 1.37 -12.06
CA ASP A 322 -5.17 1.73 -10.68
C ASP A 322 -4.86 0.51 -9.79
N HIS A 323 -5.35 -0.67 -10.16
CA HIS A 323 -5.10 -1.93 -9.46
C HIS A 323 -3.67 -2.46 -9.64
N LYS A 324 -2.93 -1.97 -10.64
CA LYS A 324 -1.56 -2.40 -10.93
C LYS A 324 -0.58 -1.50 -10.20
N TYR A 325 0.28 -2.09 -9.38
CA TYR A 325 1.30 -1.37 -8.62
C TYR A 325 2.70 -1.91 -8.94
N ASN A 326 3.57 -1.04 -9.45
CA ASN A 326 4.96 -1.36 -9.73
C ASN A 326 5.83 -0.94 -8.54
N LEU A 327 6.42 -1.92 -7.87
CA LEU A 327 7.29 -1.72 -6.72
C LEU A 327 8.73 -2.08 -7.08
N LYS A 328 9.69 -1.21 -6.76
CA LYS A 328 11.12 -1.59 -6.76
C LYS A 328 11.62 -1.62 -5.32
N PHE A 329 12.09 -2.78 -4.88
CA PHE A 329 12.60 -2.97 -3.54
C PHE A 329 13.73 -4.01 -3.51
N GLY A 330 14.83 -3.70 -2.82
CA GLY A 330 15.95 -4.63 -2.67
C GLY A 330 16.57 -5.08 -4.00
N GLY A 331 16.57 -4.22 -5.02
CA GLY A 331 17.10 -4.52 -6.35
C GLY A 331 16.18 -5.37 -7.24
N ARG A 332 14.96 -5.69 -6.79
CA ARG A 332 13.95 -6.43 -7.56
C ARG A 332 12.77 -5.51 -7.92
N GLU A 333 12.14 -5.80 -9.05
CA GLU A 333 10.89 -5.16 -9.49
C GLU A 333 9.73 -6.14 -9.29
N PHE A 334 8.62 -5.65 -8.75
CA PHE A 334 7.42 -6.42 -8.48
C PHE A 334 6.23 -5.74 -9.17
N GLU A 335 5.47 -6.52 -9.92
CA GLU A 335 4.16 -6.12 -10.45
C GLU A 335 3.09 -6.71 -9.54
N LEU A 336 2.49 -5.88 -8.69
CA LEU A 336 1.51 -6.27 -7.69
C LEU A 336 0.11 -5.89 -8.16
N TYR A 337 -0.83 -6.81 -7.96
CA TYR A 337 -2.25 -6.44 -7.91
C TYR A 337 -2.53 -5.89 -6.52
N GLN A 338 -3.20 -4.74 -6.45
CA GLN A 338 -3.66 -4.15 -5.21
C GLN A 338 -5.10 -3.65 -5.37
N HIS A 339 -5.90 -3.81 -4.32
CA HIS A 339 -7.18 -3.13 -4.22
C HIS A 339 -7.63 -2.94 -2.77
N SER A 340 -8.35 -1.84 -2.52
CA SER A 340 -9.00 -1.55 -1.24
C SER A 340 -10.51 -1.42 -1.41
N HIS A 341 -11.26 -2.40 -0.89
CA HIS A 341 -12.72 -2.38 -0.92
C HIS A 341 -13.27 -1.54 0.23
N LEU A 342 -13.40 -0.23 0.01
CA LEU A 342 -14.05 0.68 0.97
C LEU A 342 -15.53 0.30 1.16
N GLY A 343 -15.97 0.25 2.42
CA GLY A 343 -17.33 -0.18 2.78
C GLY A 343 -17.45 -1.68 3.07
N TYR A 344 -16.37 -2.45 2.90
CA TYR A 344 -16.33 -3.90 3.12
C TYR A 344 -15.42 -4.32 4.30
N GLY A 345 -15.02 -3.37 5.14
CA GLY A 345 -14.45 -3.71 6.45
C GLY A 345 -15.50 -4.32 7.37
N LEU A 346 -15.08 -4.99 8.45
CA LEU A 346 -15.98 -5.79 9.29
C LEU A 346 -17.16 -4.95 9.84
N MET A 347 -16.91 -3.74 10.34
CA MET A 347 -17.98 -2.88 10.89
C MET A 347 -18.90 -2.34 9.80
N SER A 348 -18.34 -1.95 8.65
CA SER A 348 -19.14 -1.52 7.49
C SER A 348 -20.02 -2.66 6.96
N ALA A 349 -19.51 -3.88 6.94
CA ALA A 349 -20.25 -5.07 6.56
C ALA A 349 -21.42 -5.34 7.52
N ARG A 350 -21.23 -5.18 8.85
CA ARG A 350 -22.35 -5.25 9.81
C ARG A 350 -23.43 -4.23 9.49
N LYS A 351 -23.04 -2.98 9.27
CA LYS A 351 -23.97 -1.91 8.90
C LYS A 351 -24.75 -2.27 7.63
N ALA A 352 -24.06 -2.72 6.59
CA ALA A 352 -24.66 -3.11 5.31
C ALA A 352 -25.63 -4.31 5.47
N LEU A 353 -25.26 -5.31 6.29
CA LEU A 353 -26.11 -6.46 6.60
C LEU A 353 -27.38 -6.05 7.34
N HIS A 354 -27.28 -5.18 8.34
CA HIS A 354 -28.43 -4.66 9.05
C HIS A 354 -29.34 -3.82 8.16
N GLN A 355 -28.77 -2.96 7.30
CA GLN A 355 -29.51 -2.22 6.29
C GLN A 355 -30.25 -3.16 5.33
N LEU A 356 -29.59 -4.23 4.87
CA LEU A 356 -30.19 -5.23 3.97
C LEU A 356 -31.38 -5.95 4.63
N VAL A 357 -31.28 -6.29 5.93
CA VAL A 357 -32.40 -6.87 6.68
C VAL A 357 -33.59 -5.90 6.72
N LEU A 358 -33.35 -4.62 7.00
CA LEU A 358 -34.42 -3.60 7.02
C LEU A 358 -35.03 -3.36 5.64
N ASP A 359 -34.21 -3.31 4.59
CA ASP A 359 -34.67 -3.18 3.21
C ASP A 359 -35.57 -4.37 2.79
N ARG A 360 -35.18 -5.61 3.14
CA ARG A 360 -36.00 -6.80 2.89
C ARG A 360 -37.33 -6.76 3.66
N MET A 361 -37.31 -6.37 4.93
CA MET A 361 -38.52 -6.21 5.73
C MET A 361 -39.46 -5.15 5.17
N HIS A 362 -38.90 -4.03 4.71
CA HIS A 362 -39.67 -2.97 4.07
C HIS A 362 -40.30 -3.42 2.75
N LYS A 363 -39.55 -4.12 1.90
CA LYS A 363 -40.07 -4.67 0.63
C LYS A 363 -41.21 -5.66 0.83
N GLN A 364 -41.21 -6.42 1.93
CA GLN A 364 -42.30 -7.31 2.30
C GLN A 364 -43.51 -6.57 2.91
N ASN A 365 -43.29 -5.39 3.48
CA ASN A 365 -44.30 -4.59 4.17
C ASN A 365 -44.24 -3.11 3.73
N PRO A 366 -44.47 -2.80 2.43
CA PRO A 366 -44.20 -1.47 1.89
C PRO A 366 -45.08 -0.38 2.51
N ASP A 367 -46.32 -0.71 2.87
CA ASP A 367 -47.34 0.26 3.30
C ASP A 367 -47.37 0.48 4.82
N SER A 368 -46.50 -0.19 5.59
CA SER A 368 -46.52 -0.10 7.05
C SER A 368 -45.12 0.10 7.60
N LYS A 369 -45.02 0.94 8.63
CA LYS A 369 -43.82 1.13 9.45
C LYS A 369 -43.97 0.52 10.85
N ALA A 370 -45.13 -0.09 11.16
CA ALA A 370 -45.43 -0.63 12.48
C ALA A 370 -44.51 -1.79 12.88
N TRP A 371 -43.88 -2.47 11.91
CA TRP A 371 -42.93 -3.55 12.16
C TRP A 371 -41.59 -3.07 12.71
N LEU A 372 -41.21 -1.79 12.53
CA LEU A 372 -39.97 -1.23 13.09
C LEU A 372 -39.94 -1.27 14.63
N SER A 373 -41.12 -1.25 15.25
CA SER A 373 -41.29 -1.32 16.71
C SER A 373 -41.38 -2.76 17.23
N LYS A 374 -41.34 -3.77 16.37
CA LYS A 374 -41.37 -5.19 16.74
C LYS A 374 -39.98 -5.81 16.59
N PRO A 375 -39.66 -6.89 17.31
CA PRO A 375 -38.45 -7.67 17.05
C PRO A 375 -38.38 -8.09 15.58
N ILE A 376 -37.27 -7.79 14.91
CA ILE A 376 -37.03 -8.10 13.50
C ILE A 376 -36.16 -9.36 13.42
N PRO A 377 -36.62 -10.43 12.77
CA PRO A 377 -35.82 -11.63 12.59
C PRO A 377 -34.53 -11.34 11.81
N ASN A 378 -33.40 -11.73 12.37
CA ASN A 378 -32.09 -11.63 11.73
C ASN A 378 -31.30 -12.93 11.98
N SER A 379 -31.13 -13.72 10.92
CA SER A 379 -30.43 -15.02 10.95
C SER A 379 -28.95 -14.93 11.32
N CYS A 380 -28.37 -13.73 11.34
CA CYS A 380 -26.99 -13.47 11.73
C CYS A 380 -26.81 -13.12 13.21
N ILE A 381 -27.90 -12.91 13.96
CA ILE A 381 -27.85 -12.74 15.41
C ILE A 381 -27.89 -14.11 16.08
N THR A 382 -27.16 -14.25 17.19
CA THR A 382 -27.09 -15.49 17.97
C THR A 382 -28.48 -16.03 18.31
N PRO A 383 -28.75 -17.34 18.15
CA PRO A 383 -30.07 -17.92 18.40
C PRO A 383 -30.67 -17.53 19.76
N GLY A 384 -31.95 -17.16 19.76
CA GLY A 384 -32.68 -16.76 20.98
C GLY A 384 -32.27 -15.43 21.61
N VAL A 385 -31.28 -14.72 21.06
CA VAL A 385 -30.80 -13.45 21.62
C VAL A 385 -31.42 -12.26 20.87
N GLN A 386 -31.79 -11.22 21.62
CA GLN A 386 -32.20 -9.94 21.06
C GLN A 386 -31.09 -8.90 21.22
N LYS A 387 -30.88 -8.11 20.17
CA LYS A 387 -29.90 -7.01 20.16
C LYS A 387 -30.56 -5.73 19.66
N LYS A 388 -30.41 -4.66 20.44
CA LYS A 388 -30.77 -3.31 20.00
C LYS A 388 -29.69 -2.80 19.03
N VAL A 389 -30.10 -2.41 17.83
CA VAL A 389 -29.20 -1.95 16.76
C VAL A 389 -29.69 -0.60 16.23
N VAL A 390 -28.75 0.31 16.01
CA VAL A 390 -28.99 1.57 15.33
C VAL A 390 -28.63 1.38 13.86
N VAL A 391 -29.59 1.59 12.96
CA VAL A 391 -29.45 1.43 11.52
C VAL A 391 -29.72 2.76 10.84
N GLU A 392 -28.71 3.30 10.17
CA GLU A 392 -28.83 4.50 9.34
C GLU A 392 -29.12 4.09 7.90
N MET A 393 -30.27 4.50 7.35
CA MET A 393 -30.68 4.17 5.98
C MET A 393 -30.32 5.30 5.00
N PRO A 394 -30.02 4.97 3.72
CA PRO A 394 -29.66 5.95 2.69
C PRO A 394 -30.74 7.03 2.47
N ALA A 395 -30.32 8.23 2.04
CA ALA A 395 -31.22 9.37 1.82
C ALA A 395 -32.29 9.12 0.72
N ASP A 396 -31.96 8.27 -0.25
CA ASP A 396 -32.82 7.86 -1.37
C ASP A 396 -33.76 6.69 -1.02
N HIS A 397 -33.64 6.12 0.18
CA HIS A 397 -34.50 5.03 0.63
C HIS A 397 -35.79 5.54 1.31
N PRO A 398 -36.96 4.87 1.17
CA PRO A 398 -38.22 5.29 1.84
C PRO A 398 -38.17 5.30 3.39
N LEU A 399 -37.19 4.60 3.95
CA LEU A 399 -36.84 4.62 5.38
C LEU A 399 -35.64 5.51 5.67
N SER A 400 -35.35 6.54 4.89
CA SER A 400 -34.17 7.40 5.11
C SER A 400 -34.05 7.92 6.55
N GLY A 401 -32.81 8.06 7.02
CA GLY A 401 -32.50 8.48 8.39
C GLY A 401 -32.15 7.33 9.33
N GLU A 402 -32.01 7.65 10.62
CA GLU A 402 -31.61 6.72 11.66
C GLU A 402 -32.80 6.02 12.31
N HIS A 403 -32.75 4.70 12.41
CA HIS A 403 -33.75 3.86 13.05
C HIS A 403 -33.12 3.00 14.13
N THR A 404 -33.69 3.05 15.32
CA THR A 404 -33.33 2.15 16.40
C THR A 404 -34.30 0.98 16.42
N VAL A 405 -33.81 -0.22 16.13
CA VAL A 405 -34.61 -1.45 16.03
C VAL A 405 -34.10 -2.53 16.99
N ILE A 406 -34.94 -3.51 17.29
CA ILE A 406 -34.54 -4.73 17.99
C ILE A 406 -34.42 -5.82 16.95
N MET A 407 -33.23 -6.39 16.81
CA MET A 407 -32.99 -7.57 15.98
C MET A 407 -33.02 -8.82 16.86
N GLU A 408 -33.70 -9.85 16.39
CA GLU A 408 -33.89 -11.11 17.10
C GLU A 408 -33.24 -12.25 16.31
N GLY A 409 -32.36 -12.99 16.99
CA GLY A 409 -31.80 -14.21 16.45
C GLY A 409 -32.87 -15.28 16.24
N PRO A 410 -32.62 -16.25 15.35
CA PRO A 410 -33.57 -17.31 15.08
C PRO A 410 -33.78 -18.22 16.30
N ALA A 411 -34.85 -19.02 16.30
CA ALA A 411 -35.04 -20.05 17.33
C ALA A 411 -33.98 -21.16 17.19
N ASP A 412 -33.76 -21.63 15.97
CA ASP A 412 -32.78 -22.65 15.63
C ASP A 412 -31.60 -22.05 14.84
N ALA A 413 -30.42 -22.66 14.97
CA ALA A 413 -29.23 -22.24 14.23
C ALA A 413 -29.39 -22.40 12.71
N ILE A 414 -29.30 -21.28 11.98
CA ILE A 414 -29.45 -21.23 10.51
C ILE A 414 -28.28 -20.50 9.82
N PRO A 415 -27.02 -20.94 10.00
CA PRO A 415 -25.83 -20.25 9.51
C PRO A 415 -25.84 -20.00 7.99
N ALA A 416 -26.44 -20.91 7.21
CA ALA A 416 -26.55 -20.76 5.76
C ALA A 416 -27.38 -19.53 5.35
N GLN A 417 -28.43 -19.17 6.09
CA GLN A 417 -29.23 -17.98 5.80
C GLN A 417 -28.46 -16.70 6.12
N CYS A 418 -27.63 -16.70 7.18
CA CYS A 418 -26.74 -15.58 7.46
C CYS A 418 -25.68 -15.43 6.35
N ARG A 419 -25.09 -16.54 5.89
CA ARG A 419 -24.16 -16.55 4.76
C ARG A 419 -24.78 -15.94 3.50
N ALA A 420 -26.03 -16.29 3.19
CA ALA A 420 -26.74 -15.72 2.04
C ALA A 420 -26.96 -14.20 2.18
N LEU A 421 -27.12 -13.67 3.40
CA LEU A 421 -27.13 -12.22 3.64
C LEU A 421 -25.74 -11.61 3.40
N ALA A 422 -24.69 -12.26 3.88
CA ALA A 422 -23.30 -11.82 3.71
C ALA A 422 -22.86 -11.82 2.23
N GLU A 423 -23.27 -12.83 1.46
CA GLU A 423 -23.00 -12.89 0.02
C GLU A 423 -23.78 -11.83 -0.76
N ALA A 424 -25.02 -11.53 -0.35
CA ALA A 424 -25.85 -10.53 -1.01
C ALA A 424 -25.24 -9.12 -0.95
N ILE A 425 -24.54 -8.77 0.14
CA ILE A 425 -23.88 -7.46 0.25
C ILE A 425 -22.60 -7.34 -0.59
N LEU A 426 -22.11 -8.42 -1.21
CA LEU A 426 -20.95 -8.39 -2.11
C LEU A 426 -21.30 -7.91 -3.52
N TYR A 427 -22.59 -7.91 -3.90
CA TYR A 427 -23.07 -7.49 -5.23
C TYR A 427 -22.30 -8.18 -6.39
N LYS A 428 -22.22 -9.52 -6.37
CA LYS A 428 -21.52 -10.33 -7.37
C LYS A 428 -22.05 -10.13 -8.81
N ASP A 429 -23.33 -9.79 -8.97
CA ASP A 429 -23.94 -9.56 -10.28
C ASP A 429 -23.71 -8.16 -10.86
N LYS A 430 -22.99 -7.28 -10.13
CA LYS A 430 -22.71 -5.94 -10.62
C LYS A 430 -21.82 -5.99 -11.86
N ALA A 431 -22.13 -5.16 -12.85
CA ALA A 431 -21.44 -5.15 -14.14
C ALA A 431 -19.91 -5.04 -13.96
N CYS A 432 -19.20 -6.00 -14.55
CA CYS A 432 -17.74 -6.09 -14.55
C CYS A 432 -17.20 -5.41 -15.80
N THR A 433 -16.57 -4.24 -15.64
CA THR A 433 -16.00 -3.48 -16.78
C THR A 433 -14.71 -4.09 -17.30
N LEU A 434 -13.93 -4.71 -16.42
CA LEU A 434 -12.67 -5.37 -16.75
C LEU A 434 -12.64 -6.76 -16.07
N ALA A 435 -12.93 -7.79 -16.84
CA ALA A 435 -12.95 -9.17 -16.36
C ALA A 435 -11.52 -9.75 -16.22
N PRO A 436 -11.31 -10.73 -15.32
CA PRO A 436 -12.24 -11.21 -14.30
C PRO A 436 -12.44 -10.20 -13.16
N CYS A 437 -13.58 -10.30 -12.45
CA CYS A 437 -13.89 -9.46 -11.30
C CYS A 437 -14.09 -10.32 -10.05
N SER A 438 -13.73 -9.78 -8.88
CA SER A 438 -14.07 -10.38 -7.58
C SER A 438 -15.54 -10.12 -7.25
N PHE A 439 -15.85 -8.95 -6.69
CA PHE A 439 -17.20 -8.55 -6.32
C PHE A 439 -17.39 -7.05 -6.51
N ASN A 440 -18.65 -6.58 -6.46
CA ASN A 440 -19.01 -5.18 -6.67
C ASN A 440 -18.47 -4.57 -7.98
N GLY A 441 -18.28 -5.39 -9.02
CA GLY A 441 -17.76 -4.99 -10.33
C GLY A 441 -16.27 -4.62 -10.35
N VAL A 442 -15.49 -5.03 -9.33
CA VAL A 442 -14.07 -4.72 -9.22
C VAL A 442 -13.22 -5.79 -9.91
N HIS A 443 -12.36 -5.37 -10.85
CA HIS A 443 -11.39 -6.24 -11.51
C HIS A 443 -10.45 -6.91 -10.50
N GLN A 444 -10.23 -8.21 -10.64
CA GLN A 444 -9.25 -8.97 -9.87
C GLN A 444 -8.73 -10.16 -10.68
N PRO A 445 -7.41 -10.34 -10.84
CA PRO A 445 -6.85 -11.57 -11.40
C PRO A 445 -7.27 -12.80 -10.56
N SER A 446 -7.64 -13.89 -11.24
CA SER A 446 -8.09 -15.12 -10.58
C SER A 446 -7.01 -15.72 -9.69
N LEU A 447 -7.23 -15.73 -8.36
CA LEU A 447 -6.29 -16.30 -7.39
C LEU A 447 -6.00 -17.78 -7.67
N GLU A 448 -7.01 -18.58 -8.01
CA GLU A 448 -6.84 -19.99 -8.35
C GLU A 448 -5.89 -20.20 -9.54
N LYS A 449 -5.88 -19.27 -10.51
CA LYS A 449 -5.09 -19.41 -11.73
C LYS A 449 -3.74 -18.72 -11.66
N THR A 450 -3.65 -17.59 -10.97
CA THR A 450 -2.44 -16.75 -10.93
C THR A 450 -1.71 -16.76 -9.59
N PHE A 451 -2.31 -17.34 -8.53
CA PHE A 451 -1.76 -17.36 -7.18
C PHE A 451 -2.21 -18.63 -6.40
N ALA A 452 -2.05 -19.78 -7.04
CA ALA A 452 -2.70 -21.02 -6.64
C ALA A 452 -2.09 -21.68 -5.39
N ARG A 453 -0.78 -21.48 -5.13
CA ARG A 453 -0.01 -22.32 -4.20
C ARG A 453 0.77 -21.54 -3.16
N GLU A 454 1.04 -20.29 -3.45
CA GLU A 454 1.83 -19.39 -2.62
C GLU A 454 1.11 -19.09 -1.30
N ASP A 455 1.81 -18.59 -0.30
CA ASP A 455 1.20 -18.34 1.01
C ASP A 455 0.19 -17.19 0.95
N VAL A 456 -0.92 -17.33 1.68
CA VAL A 456 -1.93 -16.29 1.88
C VAL A 456 -1.98 -15.94 3.36
N TYR A 457 -1.68 -14.68 3.70
CA TYR A 457 -1.80 -14.17 5.06
C TYR A 457 -3.05 -13.31 5.20
N ILE A 458 -3.84 -13.58 6.23
CA ILE A 458 -5.03 -12.82 6.58
C ILE A 458 -4.84 -12.26 8.01
N PHE A 459 -5.06 -10.97 8.21
CA PHE A 459 -4.80 -10.31 9.50
C PHE A 459 -5.87 -9.30 9.90
N SER A 460 -5.62 -8.53 10.96
CA SER A 460 -6.59 -7.64 11.61
C SER A 460 -7.82 -8.42 12.08
N TYR A 461 -9.04 -8.04 11.69
CA TYR A 461 -10.24 -8.74 12.16
C TYR A 461 -10.30 -10.21 11.73
N PHE A 462 -9.56 -10.63 10.69
CA PHE A 462 -9.42 -12.07 10.43
C PHE A 462 -8.77 -12.80 11.61
N TYR A 463 -7.71 -12.23 12.17
CA TYR A 463 -7.03 -12.74 13.35
C TYR A 463 -7.92 -12.64 14.59
N ASP A 464 -8.45 -11.44 14.88
CA ASP A 464 -9.24 -11.17 16.09
C ASP A 464 -10.51 -12.04 16.19
N ARG A 465 -11.06 -12.53 15.06
CA ARG A 465 -12.27 -13.36 15.05
C ARG A 465 -12.01 -14.85 14.97
N THR A 466 -10.77 -15.29 14.78
CA THR A 466 -10.44 -16.71 14.64
C THR A 466 -9.50 -17.19 15.72
N HIS A 467 -8.48 -16.40 16.06
CA HIS A 467 -7.47 -16.76 17.05
C HIS A 467 -8.07 -16.93 18.44
N ASP A 468 -8.89 -15.98 18.89
CA ASP A 468 -9.52 -15.99 20.22
C ASP A 468 -10.56 -17.13 20.37
N LEU A 469 -10.90 -17.80 19.26
CA LEU A 469 -11.74 -19.00 19.23
C LEU A 469 -10.94 -20.30 19.00
N GLY A 470 -9.61 -20.23 19.11
CA GLY A 470 -8.72 -21.40 19.10
C GLY A 470 -8.35 -21.93 17.72
N MET A 471 -8.54 -21.15 16.65
CA MET A 471 -8.04 -21.54 15.33
C MET A 471 -6.51 -21.58 15.31
N PRO A 472 -5.90 -22.57 14.63
CA PRO A 472 -4.46 -22.63 14.46
C PRO A 472 -3.94 -21.47 13.59
N GLU A 473 -2.62 -21.26 13.57
CA GLU A 473 -1.99 -20.24 12.71
C GLU A 473 -2.16 -20.50 11.21
N SER A 474 -2.50 -21.73 10.82
CA SER A 474 -2.76 -22.13 9.43
C SER A 474 -3.98 -23.03 9.37
N PHE A 475 -4.94 -22.69 8.51
CA PHE A 475 -6.18 -23.44 8.33
C PHE A 475 -6.77 -23.23 6.93
N THR A 476 -7.71 -24.08 6.56
CA THR A 476 -8.46 -24.01 5.31
C THR A 476 -9.73 -23.19 5.45
N LEU A 477 -10.25 -22.64 4.35
CA LEU A 477 -11.54 -21.95 4.37
C LEU A 477 -12.71 -22.88 4.76
N ARG A 478 -12.55 -24.20 4.59
CA ARG A 478 -13.46 -25.23 5.10
C ARG A 478 -13.49 -25.23 6.63
N GLU A 479 -12.33 -25.27 7.28
CA GLU A 479 -12.24 -25.20 8.75
C GLU A 479 -12.80 -23.87 9.29
N LEU A 480 -12.63 -22.76 8.57
CA LEU A 480 -13.28 -21.50 8.89
C LEU A 480 -14.83 -21.60 8.81
N GLN A 481 -15.37 -22.32 7.81
CA GLN A 481 -16.81 -22.57 7.74
C GLN A 481 -17.31 -23.47 8.86
N ASP A 482 -16.52 -24.46 9.28
CA ASP A 482 -16.86 -25.34 10.41
C ASP A 482 -16.86 -24.57 11.74
N LEU A 483 -15.87 -23.69 11.95
CA LEU A 483 -15.87 -22.74 13.07
C LEU A 483 -17.13 -21.87 13.05
N THR A 484 -17.45 -21.29 11.88
CA THR A 484 -18.63 -20.44 11.69
C THR A 484 -19.91 -21.17 12.08
N ALA A 485 -20.05 -22.43 11.66
CA ALA A 485 -21.22 -23.23 11.99
C ALA A 485 -21.37 -23.47 13.50
N ARG A 486 -20.27 -23.76 14.22
CA ARG A 486 -20.27 -23.94 15.68
C ARG A 486 -20.63 -22.66 16.42
N VAL A 487 -20.06 -21.53 16.00
CA VAL A 487 -20.35 -20.22 16.60
C VAL A 487 -21.82 -19.83 16.39
N CYS A 488 -22.35 -20.03 15.18
CA CYS A 488 -23.75 -19.77 14.86
C CYS A 488 -24.73 -20.74 15.55
N GLY A 489 -24.24 -21.86 16.07
CA GLY A 489 -25.01 -22.83 16.86
C GLY A 489 -25.55 -22.27 18.18
N GLY A 490 -24.98 -21.16 18.68
CA GLY A 490 -25.35 -20.58 19.97
C GLY A 490 -24.87 -21.43 21.16
N GLU A 491 -25.41 -21.15 22.34
CA GLU A 491 -25.00 -21.77 23.62
C GLU A 491 -24.95 -23.31 23.55
N GLU A 492 -25.88 -23.95 22.82
CA GLU A 492 -25.91 -25.41 22.68
C GLU A 492 -24.68 -26.00 21.96
N SER A 493 -23.98 -25.19 21.16
CA SER A 493 -22.78 -25.59 20.41
C SER A 493 -21.49 -25.01 21.01
N TRP A 494 -21.59 -24.13 22.00
CA TRP A 494 -20.43 -23.39 22.52
C TRP A 494 -19.60 -24.17 23.54
N ASP A 495 -20.05 -25.34 23.98
CA ASP A 495 -19.22 -26.28 24.77
C ASP A 495 -17.87 -26.58 24.09
N ALA A 496 -17.81 -26.50 22.75
CA ALA A 496 -16.58 -26.63 21.98
C ALA A 496 -15.51 -25.57 22.30
N PHE A 497 -15.90 -24.43 22.86
CA PHE A 497 -15.03 -23.30 23.21
C PHE A 497 -14.75 -23.20 24.71
N ALA A 498 -15.32 -24.09 25.55
CA ALA A 498 -15.21 -24.00 27.01
C ALA A 498 -13.77 -24.13 27.53
N GLY A 499 -12.87 -24.73 26.76
CA GLY A 499 -11.44 -24.83 27.08
C GLY A 499 -10.62 -23.57 26.74
N ILE A 500 -11.24 -22.54 26.17
CA ILE A 500 -10.56 -21.34 25.70
C ILE A 500 -10.92 -20.17 26.62
N GLU A 501 -9.90 -19.59 27.25
CA GLU A 501 -10.07 -18.49 28.20
C GLU A 501 -10.76 -17.28 27.53
N GLY A 502 -11.83 -16.78 28.16
CA GLY A 502 -12.58 -15.60 27.69
C GLY A 502 -13.49 -15.83 26.49
N ALA A 503 -13.35 -16.93 25.73
CA ALA A 503 -14.09 -17.15 24.49
C ALA A 503 -15.62 -17.17 24.70
N LEU A 504 -16.12 -17.84 25.73
CA LEU A 504 -17.56 -17.91 26.02
C LEU A 504 -18.13 -16.54 26.42
N ASP A 505 -17.39 -15.77 27.20
CA ASP A 505 -17.83 -14.45 27.63
C ASP A 505 -17.88 -13.50 26.44
N ASP A 506 -16.85 -13.52 25.58
CA ASP A 506 -16.82 -12.75 24.34
C ASP A 506 -17.96 -13.11 23.37
N LEU A 507 -18.28 -14.41 23.25
CA LEU A 507 -19.40 -14.90 22.43
C LEU A 507 -20.75 -14.38 22.96
N ARG A 508 -20.96 -14.43 24.28
CA ARG A 508 -22.18 -13.95 24.95
C ARG A 508 -22.33 -12.43 24.88
N GLU A 509 -21.25 -11.69 25.09
CA GLU A 509 -21.28 -10.22 25.07
C GLU A 509 -21.54 -9.65 23.67
N ARG A 510 -21.24 -10.41 22.60
CA ARG A 510 -21.35 -9.95 21.21
C ARG A 510 -22.21 -10.88 20.37
N PRO A 511 -23.54 -10.69 20.35
CA PRO A 511 -24.46 -11.55 19.60
C PRO A 511 -24.27 -11.61 18.07
N GLU A 512 -23.30 -10.86 17.51
CA GLU A 512 -23.00 -10.72 16.08
C GLU A 512 -21.80 -11.59 15.64
N TRP A 513 -21.23 -12.45 16.49
CA TRP A 513 -20.12 -13.33 16.07
C TRP A 513 -20.46 -14.22 14.88
N CYS A 514 -21.71 -14.73 14.82
CA CYS A 514 -22.20 -15.47 13.66
C CYS A 514 -22.21 -14.61 12.38
N LEU A 515 -22.58 -13.33 12.50
CA LEU A 515 -22.53 -12.35 11.42
C LEU A 515 -21.10 -12.18 10.91
N ASP A 516 -20.16 -11.92 11.82
CA ASP A 516 -18.76 -11.65 11.50
C ASP A 516 -18.12 -12.80 10.71
N LEU A 517 -18.24 -14.02 11.23
CA LEU A 517 -17.61 -15.19 10.63
C LEU A 517 -18.25 -15.58 9.30
N ASN A 518 -19.57 -15.45 9.15
CA ASN A 518 -20.21 -15.64 7.85
C ASN A 518 -19.77 -14.58 6.84
N PHE A 519 -19.59 -13.32 7.25
CA PHE A 519 -19.02 -12.30 6.37
C PHE A 519 -17.59 -12.61 5.96
N MET A 520 -16.73 -13.01 6.90
CA MET A 520 -15.35 -13.41 6.59
C MET A 520 -15.29 -14.59 5.63
N SER A 521 -16.13 -15.61 5.85
CA SER A 521 -16.21 -16.77 4.96
C SER A 521 -16.74 -16.39 3.56
N ALA A 522 -17.82 -15.59 3.49
CA ALA A 522 -18.36 -15.11 2.22
C ALA A 522 -17.36 -14.22 1.47
N LEU A 523 -16.63 -13.35 2.17
CA LEU A 523 -15.63 -12.47 1.59
C LEU A 523 -14.47 -13.28 0.97
N LEU A 524 -13.89 -14.24 1.71
CA LEU A 524 -12.77 -15.04 1.23
C LEU A 524 -13.16 -16.02 0.12
N HIS A 525 -14.23 -16.78 0.33
CA HIS A 525 -14.64 -17.84 -0.59
C HIS A 525 -15.45 -17.31 -1.78
N THR A 526 -16.52 -16.57 -1.53
CA THR A 526 -17.46 -16.11 -2.57
C THR A 526 -17.01 -14.78 -3.21
N GLY A 527 -16.47 -13.87 -2.41
CA GLY A 527 -15.98 -12.56 -2.84
C GLY A 527 -14.70 -12.65 -3.64
N TYR A 528 -13.62 -13.10 -2.98
CA TYR A 528 -12.29 -13.23 -3.57
C TYR A 528 -12.09 -14.50 -4.40
N GLU A 529 -13.07 -15.40 -4.44
CA GLU A 529 -13.07 -16.64 -5.23
C GLU A 529 -11.92 -17.59 -4.86
N MET A 530 -11.55 -17.64 -3.57
CA MET A 530 -10.63 -18.66 -3.08
C MET A 530 -11.33 -20.02 -3.01
N PRO A 531 -10.70 -21.11 -3.49
CA PRO A 531 -11.22 -22.46 -3.29
C PRO A 531 -11.48 -22.77 -1.82
N ILE A 532 -12.49 -23.58 -1.50
CA ILE A 532 -12.86 -23.86 -0.10
C ILE A 532 -11.76 -24.61 0.67
N ASP A 533 -10.93 -25.37 -0.03
CA ASP A 533 -9.78 -26.08 0.54
C ASP A 533 -8.49 -25.23 0.49
N ARG A 534 -8.57 -23.94 0.15
CA ARG A 534 -7.43 -23.02 0.16
C ARG A 534 -6.98 -22.80 1.60
N GLU A 535 -5.70 -23.09 1.85
CA GLU A 535 -5.03 -22.76 3.10
C GLU A 535 -4.73 -21.26 3.19
N VAL A 536 -5.02 -20.69 4.37
CA VAL A 536 -4.73 -19.31 4.79
C VAL A 536 -4.01 -19.32 6.13
N LYS A 537 -3.19 -18.31 6.36
CA LYS A 537 -2.38 -18.15 7.57
C LYS A 537 -2.80 -16.91 8.33
N ILE A 538 -2.96 -17.04 9.64
CA ILE A 538 -3.14 -15.92 10.56
C ILE A 538 -1.87 -15.74 11.38
N ALA A 539 -1.48 -14.50 11.60
CA ALA A 539 -0.41 -14.17 12.52
C ALA A 539 -0.63 -12.76 13.06
N LYS A 540 -0.30 -12.56 14.34
CA LYS A 540 -0.19 -11.22 14.93
C LYS A 540 1.20 -10.65 14.71
N LYS A 541 2.22 -11.51 14.79
CA LYS A 541 3.63 -11.16 14.66
C LYS A 541 4.37 -12.14 13.77
N ILE A 542 5.37 -11.65 13.05
CA ILE A 542 6.39 -12.49 12.38
C ILE A 542 7.76 -12.10 12.94
N LYS A 543 8.50 -13.10 13.44
CA LYS A 543 9.82 -12.91 14.08
C LYS A 543 9.79 -11.88 15.23
N GLY A 544 8.69 -11.84 15.99
CA GLY A 544 8.51 -10.92 17.12
C GLY A 544 8.01 -9.52 16.76
N ASN A 545 7.86 -9.21 15.46
CA ASN A 545 7.43 -7.89 14.98
C ASN A 545 5.97 -7.90 14.54
N GLU A 546 5.22 -6.84 14.85
CA GLU A 546 3.82 -6.67 14.51
C GLU A 546 3.58 -6.74 12.99
N LEU A 547 2.53 -7.45 12.62
CA LEU A 547 2.03 -7.44 11.25
C LEU A 547 1.10 -6.24 11.01
N GLY A 548 1.18 -5.71 9.81
CA GLY A 548 0.46 -4.52 9.38
C GLY A 548 1.28 -3.68 8.42
N TRP A 549 0.79 -2.51 8.07
CA TRP A 549 1.42 -1.67 7.06
C TRP A 549 2.61 -0.85 7.60
N CYS A 550 2.75 -0.69 8.92
CA CYS A 550 3.66 0.30 9.51
C CYS A 550 5.13 0.09 9.15
N LEU A 551 5.65 -1.14 9.23
CA LEU A 551 7.05 -1.43 8.90
C LEU A 551 7.36 -1.11 7.42
N GLY A 552 6.51 -1.57 6.51
CA GLY A 552 6.62 -1.30 5.08
C GLY A 552 6.59 0.19 4.76
N ALA A 553 5.80 0.97 5.50
CA ALA A 553 5.75 2.43 5.38
C ALA A 553 6.94 3.15 6.04
N SER A 554 7.63 2.51 7.00
CA SER A 554 8.81 3.05 7.67
C SER A 554 10.11 2.85 6.88
N LEU A 555 10.24 1.77 6.10
CA LEU A 555 11.45 1.49 5.32
C LEU A 555 11.85 2.64 4.38
N PRO A 556 10.94 3.27 3.63
CA PRO A 556 11.30 4.41 2.79
C PRO A 556 11.82 5.61 3.59
N LEU A 557 11.41 5.79 4.85
CA LEU A 557 11.85 6.91 5.69
C LEU A 557 13.36 6.91 5.95
N LEU A 558 14.04 5.78 5.75
CA LEU A 558 15.47 5.63 5.96
C LEU A 558 16.31 6.25 4.82
N GLU A 559 15.69 6.64 3.71
CA GLU A 559 16.35 7.22 2.53
C GLU A 559 16.62 8.73 2.67
N LYS A 560 17.64 9.24 1.94
CA LYS A 560 18.06 10.66 2.00
C LYS A 560 17.01 11.66 1.48
N GLU A 561 16.07 11.22 0.64
CA GLU A 561 15.05 12.07 0.00
C GLU A 561 13.64 11.86 0.56
N SER A 562 13.56 11.37 1.79
CA SER A 562 12.30 11.02 2.47
C SER A 562 11.53 12.22 3.03
N GLY A 563 11.99 13.45 2.76
CA GLY A 563 11.32 14.68 3.20
C GLY A 563 11.53 15.01 4.67
N TRP A 564 12.66 14.64 5.27
CA TRP A 564 13.02 15.07 6.61
C TRP A 564 14.53 15.30 6.70
N GLN A 565 14.95 16.10 7.68
CA GLN A 565 16.36 16.37 7.97
C GLN A 565 16.57 16.33 9.47
N CYS A 566 17.80 16.00 9.89
CA CYS A 566 18.15 16.00 11.30
C CYS A 566 17.91 17.39 11.92
N ARG A 567 17.24 17.43 13.08
CA ARG A 567 17.09 18.64 13.91
C ARG A 567 18.38 18.88 14.69
N ILE A 568 19.45 19.24 13.98
CA ILE A 568 20.72 19.59 14.62
C ILE A 568 20.56 20.99 15.19
N LYS A 569 20.48 21.11 16.51
CA LYS A 569 20.71 22.40 17.16
C LYS A 569 22.21 22.63 17.08
N GLU A 570 22.64 23.68 16.37
CA GLU A 570 24.01 24.16 16.51
C GLU A 570 24.25 24.44 17.99
N VAL A 571 25.22 23.75 18.58
CA VAL A 571 25.69 24.07 19.93
C VAL A 571 26.50 25.35 19.78
N THR A 572 25.86 26.49 20.05
CA THR A 572 26.51 27.81 20.11
C THR A 572 27.34 27.98 21.37
#